data_AF-A0A410QBX4-F1
#
_entry.id   AF-A0A410QBX4-F1
#
_cell.length_a   1.000
_cell.length_b   1.000
_cell.length_c   1.000
_cell.angle_alpha   90.00
_cell.angle_beta   90.00
_cell.angle_gamma   90.00
#
_symmetry.space_group_name_H-M   'P 1'
#
loop_
_entity.id
_entity.type
_entity.pdbx_description
1 polymer ?
#
loop_
_entity_poly.entity_id
_entity_poly.type
_entity_poly.pdbx_seq_one_letter_code
_entity_poly.pdbx_strand_id
1 'polypeptide(L)'
;MKMPKVKNIFIFLLSIFCLLPLIVMIIKSFQGMSGGFTMEQYGRALFQTEDFFIGFWNSVIYTVVIIAINLPLSLLAAYGFSRFTFPGRDILFWVYIVLMLMPFQATIVPQYLALKALGILDTPEAVILPNAFSTFGTFLIAQYMRGLDNEVFDAGRIDGLNEFSLMMKIVMPICKPIVSALTVLLFINYWSMVEQPIIFISDKRFMPLSVLLSGSGKFLNISFACGVIFTVLPLLLYLFSYGDLMQGIALSAAVETGGGGEPANKRNGKSYGKRIGRLMVSFLIAMISFTLITQKVTYIMTAEVETVSPLSGDLREDPKREDSKSLGYFRTILPAACVKSQGSKGYVYVIQEEKSKRRRTQVSKVMVEITAQNGSDYAVSGPVMDDAQVVLYTSRPLGDGSYVRVLDRGDIYD
;
A
#
# COMPACT_ATOMS: atom_id res chain seq x y z
N MET A 1 -39.25 31.66 19.53
CA MET A 1 -38.09 30.76 19.72
C MET A 1 -38.25 29.52 18.82
N LYS A 2 -37.88 29.62 17.53
CA LYS A 2 -37.98 28.56 16.50
C LYS A 2 -36.62 28.45 15.76
N MET A 3 -35.54 28.11 16.46
CA MET A 3 -34.21 27.85 15.86
C MET A 3 -33.80 26.37 15.65
N PRO A 4 -34.59 25.31 15.93
CA PRO A 4 -34.12 23.94 15.67
C PRO A 4 -34.09 23.62 14.16
N LYS A 5 -34.94 24.24 13.34
CA LYS A 5 -34.98 23.98 11.89
C LYS A 5 -33.76 24.53 11.16
N VAL A 6 -33.28 25.73 11.51
CA VAL A 6 -32.10 26.34 10.87
C VAL A 6 -30.83 25.56 11.20
N LYS A 7 -30.65 25.16 12.47
CA LYS A 7 -29.53 24.30 12.88
C LYS A 7 -29.52 22.97 12.13
N ASN A 8 -30.68 22.32 12.02
CA ASN A 8 -30.78 21.04 11.32
C ASN A 8 -30.53 21.17 9.82
N ILE A 9 -31.01 22.25 9.19
CA ILE A 9 -30.72 22.55 7.77
C ILE A 9 -29.22 22.77 7.58
N PHE A 10 -28.56 23.53 8.46
CA PHE A 10 -27.12 23.76 8.40
C PHE A 10 -26.33 22.45 8.53
N ILE A 11 -26.66 21.61 9.52
CA ILE A 11 -26.02 20.28 9.71
C ILE A 11 -26.23 19.40 8.48
N PHE A 12 -27.42 19.43 7.89
CA PHE A 12 -27.73 18.65 6.69
C PHE A 12 -26.91 19.10 5.47
N LEU A 13 -26.82 20.42 5.23
CA LEU A 13 -26.01 20.98 4.15
C LEU A 13 -24.52 20.68 4.36
N LEU A 14 -24.02 20.82 5.59
CA LEU A 14 -22.65 20.47 5.95
C LEU A 14 -22.37 18.97 5.71
N SER A 15 -23.31 18.10 6.08
CA SER A 15 -23.20 16.65 5.84
C SER A 15 -23.11 16.32 4.35
N ILE A 16 -23.96 16.92 3.51
CA ILE A 16 -23.89 16.76 2.05
C ILE A 16 -22.54 17.25 1.52
N PHE A 17 -22.08 18.40 1.97
CA PHE A 17 -20.79 18.95 1.55
C PHE A 17 -19.62 18.02 1.88
N CYS A 18 -19.60 17.45 3.09
CA CYS A 18 -18.58 16.48 3.50
C CYS A 18 -18.65 15.16 2.71
N LEU A 19 -19.84 14.74 2.27
CA LEU A 19 -20.03 13.52 1.48
C LEU A 19 -19.79 13.72 -0.03
N LEU A 20 -19.81 14.96 -0.51
CA LEU A 20 -19.67 15.29 -1.93
C LEU A 20 -18.42 14.66 -2.58
N PRO A 21 -17.20 14.74 -1.99
CA PRO A 21 -16.02 14.12 -2.60
C PRO A 21 -16.16 12.60 -2.76
N LEU A 22 -16.78 11.94 -1.79
CA LEU A 22 -17.03 10.50 -1.81
C LEU A 22 -18.06 10.14 -2.89
N ILE A 23 -19.12 10.94 -3.02
CA ILE A 23 -20.13 10.77 -4.08
C ILE A 23 -19.49 10.94 -5.46
N VAL A 24 -18.67 11.98 -5.66
CA VAL A 24 -17.95 12.20 -6.91
C VAL A 24 -17.01 11.04 -7.23
N MET A 25 -16.27 10.56 -6.24
CA MET A 25 -15.39 9.40 -6.38
C MET A 25 -16.15 8.15 -6.83
N ILE A 26 -17.30 7.87 -6.20
CA ILE A 26 -18.16 6.75 -6.60
C ILE A 26 -18.65 6.96 -8.03
N ILE A 27 -19.22 8.12 -8.38
CA ILE A 27 -19.74 8.35 -9.75
C ILE A 27 -18.64 8.19 -10.80
N LYS A 28 -17.45 8.77 -10.56
CA LYS A 28 -16.30 8.69 -11.46
C LYS A 28 -15.75 7.27 -11.60
N SER A 29 -15.90 6.42 -10.58
CA SER A 29 -15.47 5.01 -10.65
C SER A 29 -16.25 4.19 -11.68
N PHE A 30 -17.47 4.62 -12.02
CA PHE A 30 -18.30 3.97 -13.05
C PHE A 30 -18.23 4.68 -14.41
N GLN A 31 -17.47 5.77 -14.55
CA GLN A 31 -17.30 6.41 -15.86
C GLN A 31 -16.17 5.72 -16.62
N GLY A 32 -16.48 5.11 -17.76
CA GLY A 32 -15.48 4.54 -18.66
C GLY A 32 -14.66 5.63 -19.36
N MET A 33 -13.58 5.24 -20.05
CA MET A 33 -12.75 6.18 -20.82
C MET A 33 -13.54 6.92 -21.91
N SER A 34 -14.62 6.31 -22.42
CA SER A 34 -15.53 6.89 -23.40
C SER A 34 -16.62 7.80 -22.81
N GLY A 35 -16.64 8.00 -21.48
CA GLY A 35 -17.65 8.80 -20.79
C GLY A 35 -18.95 8.06 -20.46
N GLY A 36 -19.14 6.84 -20.96
CA GLY A 36 -20.30 5.99 -20.64
C GLY A 36 -20.23 5.36 -19.23
N PHE A 37 -21.38 4.97 -18.68
CA PHE A 37 -21.43 4.24 -17.40
C PHE A 37 -21.01 2.78 -17.62
N THR A 38 -19.84 2.39 -17.13
CA THR A 38 -19.24 1.06 -17.30
C THR A 38 -18.51 0.60 -16.04
N MET A 39 -18.44 -0.72 -15.84
CA MET A 39 -17.68 -1.35 -14.76
C MET A 39 -16.22 -1.65 -15.14
N GLU A 40 -15.74 -1.02 -16.21
CA GLU A 40 -14.44 -1.32 -16.80
C GLU A 40 -13.30 -1.05 -15.81
N GLN A 41 -13.35 0.08 -15.08
CA GLN A 41 -12.32 0.41 -14.10
C GLN A 41 -12.18 -0.66 -13.01
N TYR A 42 -13.31 -1.20 -12.52
CA TYR A 42 -13.31 -2.28 -11.54
C TYR A 42 -12.74 -3.58 -12.11
N GLY A 43 -13.10 -3.93 -13.35
CA GLY A 43 -12.55 -5.10 -14.04
C GLY A 43 -11.03 -5.00 -14.24
N ARG A 44 -10.54 -3.83 -14.67
CA ARG A 44 -9.10 -3.58 -14.84
C ARG A 44 -8.34 -3.57 -13.51
N ALA A 45 -8.89 -2.90 -12.49
CA ALA A 45 -8.30 -2.87 -11.15
C ALA A 45 -8.21 -4.27 -10.53
N LEU A 46 -9.31 -5.03 -10.58
CA LEU A 46 -9.39 -6.33 -9.91
C LEU A 46 -8.71 -7.46 -10.68
N PHE A 47 -8.68 -7.47 -12.02
CA PHE A 47 -8.20 -8.63 -12.79
C PHE A 47 -6.93 -8.37 -13.61
N GLN A 48 -6.57 -7.11 -13.86
CA GLN A 48 -5.46 -6.77 -14.77
C GLN A 48 -4.30 -6.04 -14.08
N THR A 49 -4.47 -5.64 -12.81
CA THR A 49 -3.48 -4.83 -12.09
C THR A 49 -2.94 -5.58 -10.88
N GLU A 50 -1.88 -6.37 -11.04
CA GLU A 50 -1.26 -7.11 -9.93
C GLU A 50 -0.68 -6.16 -8.86
N ASP A 51 -0.10 -5.03 -9.29
CA ASP A 51 0.48 -3.99 -8.42
C ASP A 51 -0.55 -3.46 -7.40
N PHE A 52 -1.84 -3.46 -7.75
CA PHE A 52 -2.93 -3.07 -6.84
C PHE A 52 -2.98 -3.98 -5.60
N PHE A 53 -2.95 -5.30 -5.80
CA PHE A 53 -3.06 -6.27 -4.72
C PHE A 53 -1.79 -6.33 -3.88
N ILE A 54 -0.61 -6.19 -4.52
CA ILE A 54 0.66 -6.08 -3.80
C ILE A 54 0.60 -4.89 -2.85
N GLY A 55 0.23 -3.71 -3.35
CA GLY A 55 0.06 -2.52 -2.53
C GLY A 55 -1.01 -2.70 -1.44
N PHE A 56 -2.14 -3.31 -1.77
CA PHE A 56 -3.24 -3.53 -0.82
C PHE A 56 -2.79 -4.38 0.37
N TRP A 57 -2.11 -5.51 0.10
CA TRP A 57 -1.61 -6.38 1.15
C TRP A 57 -0.47 -5.76 1.94
N ASN A 58 0.41 -4.97 1.31
CA ASN A 58 1.41 -4.18 2.02
C ASN A 58 0.73 -3.19 3.00
N SER A 59 -0.30 -2.46 2.57
CA SER A 59 -1.08 -1.57 3.44
C SER A 59 -1.71 -2.33 4.63
N VAL A 60 -2.29 -3.50 4.38
CA VAL A 60 -2.84 -4.36 5.44
C VAL A 60 -1.75 -4.80 6.43
N ILE A 61 -0.63 -5.31 5.92
CA ILE A 61 0.48 -5.80 6.74
C ILE A 61 1.05 -4.67 7.61
N TYR A 62 1.39 -3.52 7.02
CA TYR A 62 1.90 -2.38 7.77
C TYR A 62 0.93 -1.96 8.86
N THR A 63 -0.34 -1.72 8.50
CA THR A 63 -1.34 -1.24 9.44
C THR A 63 -1.57 -2.21 10.59
N VAL A 64 -1.73 -3.51 10.30
CA VAL A 64 -1.99 -4.53 11.32
C VAL A 64 -0.78 -4.74 12.22
N VAL A 65 0.42 -4.87 11.65
CA VAL A 65 1.64 -5.13 12.44
C VAL A 65 1.96 -3.94 13.34
N ILE A 66 1.90 -2.72 12.81
CA ILE A 66 2.14 -1.50 13.59
C ILE A 66 1.16 -1.43 14.76
N ILE A 67 -0.14 -1.62 14.53
CA ILE A 67 -1.16 -1.54 15.58
C ILE A 67 -1.01 -2.66 16.61
N ALA A 68 -0.71 -3.89 16.16
CA ALA A 68 -0.53 -5.04 17.02
C ALA A 68 0.63 -4.88 18.00
N ILE A 69 1.69 -4.15 17.61
CA ILE A 69 2.82 -3.82 18.49
C ILE A 69 2.51 -2.56 19.31
N ASN A 70 1.95 -1.53 18.68
CA ASN A 70 1.77 -0.23 19.29
C ASN A 70 0.74 -0.23 20.44
N LEU A 71 -0.38 -0.95 20.29
CA LEU A 71 -1.44 -0.98 21.30
C LEU A 71 -0.99 -1.60 22.63
N PRO A 72 -0.39 -2.80 22.66
CA PRO A 72 0.11 -3.39 23.90
C PRO A 72 1.17 -2.52 24.58
N LEU A 73 2.12 -1.96 23.81
CA LEU A 73 3.15 -1.08 24.35
C LEU A 73 2.54 0.20 24.94
N SER A 74 1.58 0.80 24.24
CA SER A 74 0.88 2.00 24.72
C SER A 74 0.07 1.72 25.99
N LEU A 75 -0.59 0.56 26.08
CA LEU A 75 -1.33 0.14 27.28
C LEU A 75 -0.41 -0.02 28.48
N LEU A 76 0.73 -0.71 28.30
CA LEU A 76 1.72 -0.90 29.36
C LEU A 76 2.32 0.42 29.83
N ALA A 77 2.73 1.28 28.89
CA ALA A 77 3.29 2.59 29.21
C ALA A 77 2.25 3.49 29.90
N ALA A 78 1.01 3.50 29.40
CA ALA A 78 -0.08 4.28 30.00
C ALA A 78 -0.42 3.82 31.42
N TYR A 79 -0.44 2.51 31.67
CA TYR A 79 -0.61 1.95 33.02
C TYR A 79 0.54 2.37 33.94
N GLY A 80 1.77 2.31 33.43
CA GLY A 80 2.97 2.88 34.04
C GLY A 80 2.79 4.31 34.53
N PHE A 81 2.46 5.22 33.61
CA PHE A 81 2.33 6.66 33.87
C PHE A 81 1.10 7.05 34.69
N SER A 82 0.05 6.22 34.68
CA SER A 82 -1.19 6.52 35.42
C SER A 82 -1.19 5.93 36.83
N ARG A 83 -0.52 4.79 37.07
CA ARG A 83 -0.67 4.03 38.32
C ARG A 83 0.57 3.95 39.19
N PHE A 84 1.76 3.95 38.59
CA PHE A 84 2.97 3.95 39.39
C PHE A 84 3.40 5.37 39.75
N THR A 85 3.92 5.53 40.97
CA THR A 85 4.61 6.73 41.44
C THR A 85 6.09 6.40 41.47
N PHE A 86 6.88 7.08 40.63
CA PHE A 86 8.33 6.92 40.58
C PHE A 86 9.00 8.28 40.35
N PRO A 87 10.22 8.49 40.85
CA PRO A 87 10.91 9.76 40.67
C PRO A 87 11.10 10.08 39.19
N GLY A 88 10.73 11.29 38.77
CA GLY A 88 10.84 11.73 37.37
C GLY A 88 9.67 11.35 36.45
N ARG A 89 8.62 10.69 36.96
CA ARG A 89 7.42 10.31 36.18
C ARG A 89 6.83 11.48 35.40
N ASP A 90 6.61 12.61 36.06
CA ASP A 90 5.91 13.74 35.45
C ASP A 90 6.80 14.44 34.42
N ILE A 91 8.13 14.45 34.62
CA ILE A 91 9.11 14.93 33.64
C ILE A 91 9.08 14.02 32.40
N LEU A 92 9.14 12.70 32.58
CA LEU A 92 9.06 11.75 31.47
C LEU A 92 7.74 11.85 30.71
N PHE A 93 6.62 12.04 31.41
CA PHE A 93 5.32 12.25 30.79
C PHE A 93 5.27 13.58 30.01
N TRP A 94 5.89 14.64 30.54
CA TRP A 94 6.01 15.92 29.85
C TRP A 94 6.87 15.81 28.58
N VAL A 95 7.98 15.08 28.62
CA VAL A 95 8.79 14.75 27.43
C VAL A 95 7.95 14.01 26.38
N TYR A 96 7.11 13.05 26.80
CA TYR A 96 6.17 12.36 25.91
C TYR A 96 5.23 13.33 25.18
N ILE A 97 4.70 14.33 25.89
CA ILE A 97 3.82 15.35 25.32
C ILE A 97 4.61 16.20 24.30
N VAL A 98 5.80 16.67 24.65
CA VAL A 98 6.64 17.49 23.74
C VAL A 98 6.95 16.72 22.46
N LEU A 99 7.31 15.44 22.56
CA LEU A 99 7.58 14.58 21.42
C LEU A 99 6.34 14.34 20.56
N MET A 100 5.16 14.21 21.17
CA MET A 100 3.88 14.09 20.46
C MET A 100 3.51 15.35 19.68
N LEU A 101 3.90 16.54 20.17
CA LEU A 101 3.63 17.82 19.50
C LEU A 101 4.58 18.07 18.32
N MET A 102 5.67 17.31 18.21
CA MET A 102 6.62 17.47 17.11
C MET A 102 5.96 17.03 15.80
N PRO A 103 5.97 17.87 14.75
CA PRO A 103 5.44 17.48 13.46
C PRO A 103 6.30 16.35 12.88
N PHE A 104 5.63 15.41 12.20
CA PHE A 104 6.29 14.28 11.57
C PHE A 104 7.46 14.72 10.66
N GLN A 105 7.29 15.83 9.94
CA GLN A 105 8.28 16.40 9.03
C GLN A 105 9.58 16.82 9.73
N ALA A 106 9.55 17.17 11.01
CA ALA A 106 10.77 17.48 11.77
C ALA A 106 11.54 16.22 12.17
N THR A 107 10.85 15.10 12.34
CA THR A 107 11.46 13.82 12.76
C THR A 107 12.00 12.97 11.60
N ILE A 108 11.57 13.26 10.37
CA ILE A 108 11.79 12.35 9.24
C ILE A 108 13.25 12.22 8.83
N VAL A 109 14.02 13.31 8.86
CA VAL A 109 15.45 13.31 8.51
C VAL A 109 16.25 12.53 9.56
N PRO A 110 16.11 12.81 10.89
CA PRO A 110 16.72 11.96 11.91
C PRO A 110 16.34 10.48 11.80
N GLN A 111 15.06 10.18 11.55
CA GLN A 111 14.59 8.80 11.36
C GLN A 111 15.28 8.14 10.17
N TYR A 112 15.35 8.81 9.02
CA TYR A 112 16.05 8.29 7.84
C TYR A 112 17.52 7.98 8.12
N LEU A 113 18.24 8.90 8.80
CA LEU A 113 19.64 8.70 9.16
C LEU A 113 19.82 7.52 10.14
N ALA A 114 18.92 7.37 11.11
CA ALA A 114 18.95 6.24 12.04
C ALA A 114 18.68 4.90 11.33
N LEU A 115 17.67 4.83 10.47
CA LEU A 115 17.36 3.64 9.68
C LEU A 115 18.50 3.29 8.72
N LYS A 116 19.15 4.30 8.13
CA LYS A 116 20.35 4.13 7.30
C LYS A 116 21.50 3.54 8.09
N ALA A 117 21.76 4.05 9.29
CA ALA A 117 22.81 3.54 10.18
C ALA A 117 22.54 2.10 10.63
N LEU A 118 21.27 1.73 10.81
CA LEU A 118 20.84 0.37 11.13
C LEU A 118 20.85 -0.58 9.91
N GLY A 119 21.03 -0.07 8.69
CA GLY A 119 21.05 -0.89 7.47
C GLY A 119 19.70 -1.49 7.08
N ILE A 120 18.60 -0.94 7.59
CA ILE A 120 17.23 -1.45 7.34
C ILE A 120 16.42 -0.56 6.39
N LEU A 121 17.08 0.36 5.67
CA LEU A 121 16.41 1.09 4.59
C LEU A 121 16.01 0.14 3.46
N ASP A 122 14.96 0.50 2.73
CA ASP A 122 14.39 -0.31 1.64
C ASP A 122 13.78 -1.66 2.09
N THR A 123 13.43 -1.79 3.36
CA THR A 123 12.73 -2.95 3.90
C THR A 123 11.42 -2.56 4.62
N PRO A 124 10.47 -3.49 4.80
CA PRO A 124 9.23 -3.21 5.52
C PRO A 124 9.46 -2.74 6.97
N GLU A 125 10.52 -3.21 7.62
CA GLU A 125 10.88 -2.83 8.98
C GLU A 125 11.18 -1.33 9.11
N ALA A 126 11.69 -0.70 8.05
CA ALA A 126 11.95 0.75 8.00
C ALA A 126 10.70 1.59 8.31
N VAL A 127 9.53 1.09 7.94
CA VAL A 127 8.23 1.75 8.17
C VAL A 127 7.59 1.27 9.47
N ILE A 128 7.69 -0.03 9.79
CA ILE A 128 7.03 -0.61 10.96
C ILE A 128 7.65 -0.08 12.26
N LEU A 129 8.98 -0.09 12.35
CA LEU A 129 9.69 0.13 13.60
C LEU A 129 9.52 1.56 14.16
N PRO A 130 9.61 2.64 13.38
CA PRO A 130 9.35 3.99 13.88
C PRO A 130 7.92 4.18 14.39
N ASN A 131 6.93 3.58 13.70
CA ASN A 131 5.51 3.74 14.05
C ASN A 131 5.04 2.83 15.18
N ALA A 132 5.77 1.74 15.45
CA ALA A 132 5.46 0.83 16.54
C ALA A 132 5.49 1.54 17.92
N PHE A 133 6.28 2.62 18.05
CA PHE A 133 6.47 3.39 19.28
C PHE A 133 5.75 4.76 19.24
N SER A 134 4.45 4.76 18.95
CA SER A 134 3.63 5.98 18.97
C SER A 134 3.44 6.55 20.38
N THR A 135 3.72 7.85 20.54
CA THR A 135 3.48 8.62 21.76
C THR A 135 2.00 8.95 21.98
N PHE A 136 1.25 9.14 20.89
CA PHE A 136 -0.16 9.53 20.92
C PHE A 136 -1.04 8.49 21.61
N GLY A 137 -0.86 7.21 21.28
CA GLY A 137 -1.64 6.11 21.89
C GLY A 137 -1.42 6.02 23.39
N THR A 138 -0.16 6.16 23.83
CA THR A 138 0.21 6.15 25.25
C THR A 138 -0.45 7.32 26.00
N PHE A 139 -0.37 8.53 25.45
CA PHE A 139 -0.96 9.72 26.06
C PHE A 139 -2.47 9.57 26.25
N LEU A 140 -3.18 9.19 25.19
CA LEU A 140 -4.65 9.12 25.19
C LEU A 140 -5.17 8.06 26.17
N ILE A 141 -4.55 6.88 26.20
CA ILE A 141 -4.91 5.84 27.17
C ILE A 141 -4.53 6.28 28.60
N ALA A 142 -3.38 6.93 28.80
CA ALA A 142 -2.98 7.39 30.13
C ALA A 142 -3.96 8.41 30.71
N GLN A 143 -4.47 9.33 29.88
CA GLN A 143 -5.49 10.29 30.32
C GLN A 143 -6.80 9.60 30.71
N TYR A 144 -7.25 8.64 29.89
CA TYR A 144 -8.43 7.84 30.22
C TYR A 144 -8.24 7.05 31.52
N MET A 145 -7.08 6.39 31.67
CA MET A 145 -6.77 5.62 32.88
C MET A 145 -6.73 6.51 34.11
N ARG A 146 -6.18 7.73 34.07
CA ARG A 146 -6.15 8.64 35.24
C ARG A 146 -7.54 9.03 35.75
N GLY A 147 -8.56 9.01 34.90
CA GLY A 147 -9.94 9.28 35.31
C GLY A 147 -10.61 8.13 36.06
N LEU A 148 -9.96 6.97 36.22
CA LEU A 148 -10.53 5.84 36.97
C LEU A 148 -10.23 5.98 38.48
N ASP A 149 -11.27 5.79 39.29
CA ASP A 149 -11.19 5.88 40.76
C ASP A 149 -10.20 4.86 41.33
N ASN A 150 -9.38 5.31 42.27
CA ASN A 150 -8.37 4.47 42.93
C ASN A 150 -9.00 3.35 43.78
N GLU A 151 -10.23 3.55 44.27
CA GLU A 151 -10.94 2.58 45.11
C GLU A 151 -11.10 1.21 44.44
N VAL A 152 -11.32 1.18 43.12
CA VAL A 152 -11.45 -0.07 42.35
C VAL A 152 -10.16 -0.88 42.39
N PHE A 153 -9.01 -0.19 42.40
CA PHE A 153 -7.70 -0.82 42.44
C PHE A 153 -7.35 -1.30 43.84
N ASP A 154 -7.64 -0.49 44.85
CA ASP A 154 -7.39 -0.85 46.25
C ASP A 154 -8.26 -2.04 46.67
N ALA A 155 -9.52 -2.11 46.22
CA ALA A 155 -10.36 -3.29 46.38
C ALA A 155 -9.73 -4.54 45.74
N GLY A 156 -9.23 -4.44 44.51
CA GLY A 156 -8.56 -5.55 43.85
C GLY A 156 -7.26 -6.00 44.54
N ARG A 157 -6.52 -5.07 45.16
CA ARG A 157 -5.35 -5.39 45.99
C ARG A 157 -5.73 -6.12 47.28
N ILE A 158 -6.84 -5.72 47.91
CA ILE A 158 -7.40 -6.41 49.07
C ILE A 158 -7.82 -7.85 48.70
N ASP A 159 -8.35 -8.04 47.48
CA ASP A 159 -8.67 -9.36 46.91
C ASP A 159 -7.42 -10.19 46.49
N GLY A 160 -6.21 -9.68 46.74
CA GLY A 160 -4.96 -10.38 46.46
C GLY A 160 -4.51 -10.35 45.00
N LEU A 161 -5.07 -9.46 44.17
CA LEU A 161 -4.61 -9.28 42.79
C LEU A 161 -3.26 -8.56 42.76
N ASN A 162 -2.30 -9.12 42.03
CA ASN A 162 -1.07 -8.41 41.68
C ASN A 162 -1.32 -7.35 40.60
N GLU A 163 -0.38 -6.40 40.41
CA GLU A 163 -0.55 -5.28 39.47
C GLU A 163 -0.78 -5.73 38.02
N PHE A 164 -0.14 -6.82 37.58
CA PHE A 164 -0.39 -7.37 36.25
C PHE A 164 -1.81 -7.95 36.11
N SER A 165 -2.32 -8.61 37.15
CA SER A 165 -3.68 -9.13 37.20
C SER A 165 -4.72 -8.01 37.30
N LEU A 166 -4.43 -6.94 38.05
CA LEU A 166 -5.24 -5.72 38.09
C LEU A 166 -5.37 -5.12 36.68
N MET A 167 -4.25 -4.95 35.99
CA MET A 167 -4.23 -4.45 34.63
C MET A 167 -5.07 -5.35 33.68
N MET A 168 -4.84 -6.67 33.69
CA MET A 168 -5.49 -7.59 32.77
C MET A 168 -6.97 -7.82 33.06
N LYS A 169 -7.35 -7.96 34.34
CA LYS A 169 -8.72 -8.35 34.74
C LYS A 169 -9.65 -7.17 34.99
N ILE A 170 -9.12 -6.02 35.41
CA ILE A 170 -9.91 -4.85 35.79
C ILE A 170 -9.72 -3.73 34.77
N VAL A 171 -8.48 -3.30 34.54
CA VAL A 171 -8.21 -2.12 33.69
C VAL A 171 -8.53 -2.36 32.23
N MET A 172 -8.11 -3.50 31.66
CA MET A 172 -8.30 -3.78 30.24
C MET A 172 -9.79 -3.82 29.84
N PRO A 173 -10.70 -4.48 30.58
CA PRO A 173 -12.13 -4.42 30.27
C PRO A 173 -12.72 -3.01 30.34
N ILE A 174 -12.29 -2.21 31.33
CA ILE A 174 -12.75 -0.82 31.50
C ILE A 174 -12.23 0.06 30.35
N CYS A 175 -10.97 -0.13 29.95
CA CYS A 175 -10.35 0.62 28.86
C CYS A 175 -10.75 0.14 27.45
N LYS A 176 -11.59 -0.90 27.33
CA LYS A 176 -12.01 -1.42 26.03
C LYS A 176 -12.58 -0.35 25.08
N PRO A 177 -13.44 0.61 25.52
CA PRO A 177 -13.97 1.64 24.62
C PRO A 177 -12.87 2.56 24.08
N ILE A 178 -11.93 2.98 24.94
CA ILE A 178 -10.84 3.88 24.53
C ILE A 178 -9.82 3.16 23.63
N VAL A 179 -9.54 1.89 23.90
CA VAL A 179 -8.67 1.05 23.05
C VAL A 179 -9.30 0.83 21.68
N SER A 180 -10.61 0.58 21.62
CA SER A 180 -11.34 0.45 20.36
C SER A 180 -11.30 1.75 19.55
N ALA A 181 -11.57 2.90 20.19
CA ALA A 181 -11.47 4.21 19.55
C ALA A 181 -10.06 4.51 19.03
N LEU A 182 -9.03 4.24 19.83
CA LEU A 182 -7.63 4.42 19.43
C LEU A 182 -7.27 3.50 18.26
N THR A 183 -7.73 2.24 18.28
CA THR A 183 -7.47 1.28 17.19
C THR A 183 -7.99 1.81 15.85
N VAL A 184 -9.22 2.36 15.82
CA VAL A 184 -9.79 2.96 14.61
C VAL A 184 -8.96 4.15 14.13
N LEU A 185 -8.56 5.01 15.06
CA LEU A 185 -7.79 6.21 14.73
C LEU A 185 -6.39 5.87 14.18
N LEU A 186 -5.70 4.94 14.82
CA LEU A 186 -4.42 4.42 14.33
C LEU A 186 -4.58 3.69 12.99
N PHE A 187 -5.65 2.92 12.82
CA PHE A 187 -5.95 2.25 11.57
C PHE A 187 -6.09 3.25 10.43
N ILE A 188 -6.90 4.31 10.59
CA ILE A 188 -7.09 5.32 9.54
C ILE A 188 -5.76 6.02 9.21
N ASN A 189 -4.94 6.31 10.23
CA ASN A 189 -3.65 6.97 10.07
C ASN A 189 -2.67 6.10 9.26
N TYR A 190 -2.41 4.87 9.72
CA TYR A 190 -1.44 3.98 9.06
C TYR A 190 -1.95 3.41 7.74
N TRP A 191 -3.27 3.21 7.59
CA TRP A 191 -3.87 2.80 6.32
C TRP A 191 -3.59 3.84 5.24
N SER A 192 -3.63 5.12 5.59
CA SER A 192 -3.49 6.25 4.66
C SER A 192 -2.07 6.81 4.57
N MET A 193 -1.06 6.11 5.10
CA MET A 193 0.31 6.64 5.14
C MET A 193 0.91 6.76 3.73
N VAL A 194 1.52 7.91 3.40
CA VAL A 194 2.17 8.14 2.09
C VAL A 194 3.59 8.69 2.25
N GLU A 195 3.75 9.69 3.13
CA GLU A 195 5.01 10.43 3.26
C GLU A 195 6.17 9.58 3.76
N GLN A 196 5.92 8.66 4.70
CA GLN A 196 6.98 7.85 5.27
C GLN A 196 7.49 6.75 4.33
N PRO A 197 6.62 5.92 3.70
CA PRO A 197 7.09 4.85 2.82
C PRO A 197 7.80 5.38 1.57
N ILE A 198 7.37 6.52 1.00
CA ILE A 198 8.02 7.08 -0.20
C ILE A 198 9.46 7.54 0.06
N ILE A 199 9.82 7.80 1.33
CA ILE A 199 11.17 8.23 1.73
C ILE A 199 12.03 7.04 2.16
N PHE A 200 11.44 6.04 2.83
CA PHE A 200 12.19 4.92 3.41
C PHE A 200 12.31 3.71 2.48
N ILE A 201 11.42 3.60 1.48
CA ILE A 201 11.33 2.47 0.56
C ILE A 201 11.54 2.98 -0.87
N SER A 202 12.53 2.40 -1.55
CA SER A 202 12.79 2.65 -2.97
C SER A 202 12.12 1.58 -3.85
N ASP A 203 12.05 0.35 -3.37
CA ASP A 203 11.47 -0.76 -4.07
C ASP A 203 9.92 -0.71 -4.09
N LYS A 204 9.37 -0.63 -5.30
CA LYS A 204 7.92 -0.59 -5.54
C LYS A 204 7.16 -1.79 -4.97
N ARG A 205 7.84 -2.93 -4.78
CA ARG A 205 7.24 -4.17 -4.24
C ARG A 205 6.82 -4.04 -2.78
N PHE A 206 7.46 -3.16 -2.01
CA PHE A 206 7.14 -2.93 -0.60
C PHE A 206 6.28 -1.68 -0.38
N MET A 207 5.93 -0.97 -1.46
CA MET A 207 5.10 0.23 -1.36
C MET A 207 3.65 -0.12 -0.99
N PRO A 208 3.04 0.61 -0.05
CA PRO A 208 1.62 0.47 0.25
C PRO A 208 0.74 1.07 -0.87
N LEU A 209 -0.52 0.65 -0.92
CA LEU A 209 -1.46 1.07 -1.95
C LEU A 209 -1.68 2.59 -1.98
N SER A 210 -1.67 3.24 -0.82
CA SER A 210 -1.76 4.70 -0.68
C SER A 210 -0.69 5.45 -1.48
N VAL A 211 0.55 4.94 -1.50
CA VAL A 211 1.66 5.50 -2.28
C VAL A 211 1.48 5.20 -3.77
N LEU A 212 1.06 3.97 -4.10
CA LEU A 212 0.84 3.58 -5.49
C LEU A 212 -0.28 4.42 -6.14
N LEU A 213 -1.36 4.71 -5.42
CA LEU A 213 -2.48 5.53 -5.90
C LEU A 213 -2.14 7.01 -6.05
N SER A 214 -1.22 7.53 -5.24
CA SER A 214 -0.82 8.95 -5.27
C SER A 214 0.29 9.24 -6.27
N GLY A 215 1.23 8.31 -6.48
CA GLY A 215 2.44 8.56 -7.27
C GLY A 215 2.57 7.79 -8.58
N SER A 216 1.77 6.76 -8.84
CA SER A 216 1.96 5.92 -10.03
C SER A 216 1.00 6.25 -11.17
N GLY A 217 1.54 6.70 -12.31
CA GLY A 217 0.78 6.91 -13.55
C GLY A 217 0.02 5.68 -14.05
N LYS A 218 0.41 4.47 -13.62
CA LYS A 218 -0.29 3.21 -13.91
C LYS A 218 -1.75 3.22 -13.44
N PHE A 219 -2.07 3.93 -12.35
CA PHE A 219 -3.43 3.95 -11.81
C PHE A 219 -4.28 5.09 -12.36
N LEU A 220 -3.73 6.05 -13.12
CA LEU A 220 -4.43 7.29 -13.50
C LEU A 220 -5.85 7.07 -14.04
N ASN A 221 -6.03 6.02 -14.86
CA ASN A 221 -7.30 5.69 -15.50
C ASN A 221 -8.24 4.79 -14.67
N ILE A 222 -7.76 4.26 -13.55
CA ILE A 222 -8.48 3.34 -12.64
C ILE A 222 -8.47 3.84 -11.18
N SER A 223 -7.92 5.04 -10.91
CA SER A 223 -7.71 5.57 -9.56
C SER A 223 -9.01 5.71 -8.78
N PHE A 224 -10.12 6.08 -9.43
CA PHE A 224 -11.40 6.22 -8.75
C PHE A 224 -11.95 4.88 -8.26
N ALA A 225 -11.97 3.84 -9.10
CA ALA A 225 -12.38 2.51 -8.67
C ALA A 225 -11.46 1.92 -7.59
N CYS A 226 -10.14 2.09 -7.75
CA CYS A 226 -9.18 1.65 -6.74
C CYS A 226 -9.37 2.38 -5.41
N GLY A 227 -9.62 3.70 -5.44
CA GLY A 227 -9.93 4.51 -4.27
C GLY A 227 -11.21 4.06 -3.57
N VAL A 228 -12.28 3.76 -4.32
CA VAL A 228 -13.51 3.18 -3.75
C VAL A 228 -13.17 1.88 -3.00
N ILE A 229 -12.51 0.92 -3.63
CA ILE A 229 -12.15 -0.36 -2.99
C ILE A 229 -11.28 -0.12 -1.74
N PHE A 230 -10.30 0.77 -1.82
CA PHE A 230 -9.41 1.12 -0.72
C PHE A 230 -10.14 1.71 0.50
N THR A 231 -11.21 2.47 0.28
CA THR A 231 -12.01 3.07 1.37
C THR A 231 -13.00 2.12 2.05
N VAL A 232 -13.33 0.97 1.43
CA VAL A 232 -14.29 0.01 1.99
C VAL A 232 -13.83 -0.52 3.35
N LEU A 233 -12.54 -0.85 3.50
CA LEU A 233 -12.04 -1.45 4.73
C LEU A 233 -12.05 -0.48 5.93
N PRO A 234 -11.51 0.76 5.84
CA PRO A 234 -11.68 1.78 6.88
C PRO A 234 -13.15 2.05 7.24
N LEU A 235 -14.03 2.10 6.24
CA LEU A 235 -15.47 2.33 6.45
C LEU A 235 -16.11 1.21 7.27
N LEU A 236 -15.85 -0.05 6.92
CA LEU A 236 -16.35 -1.20 7.67
C LEU A 236 -15.82 -1.21 9.10
N LEU A 237 -14.55 -0.87 9.30
CA LEU A 237 -13.93 -0.81 10.63
C LEU A 237 -14.51 0.32 11.48
N TYR A 238 -14.78 1.49 10.88
CA TYR A 238 -15.50 2.59 11.53
C TYR A 238 -16.92 2.19 11.93
N LEU A 239 -17.69 1.60 11.00
CA LEU A 239 -19.06 1.16 11.29
C LEU A 239 -19.10 0.09 12.38
N PHE A 240 -18.11 -0.82 12.39
CA PHE A 240 -17.97 -1.84 13.43
C PHE A 240 -17.72 -1.23 14.82
N SER A 241 -16.88 -0.21 14.89
CA SER A 241 -16.40 0.38 16.14
C SER A 241 -17.16 1.64 16.56
N TYR A 242 -18.15 2.08 15.78
CA TYR A 242 -18.87 3.34 15.98
C TYR A 242 -19.38 3.55 17.41
N GLY A 243 -19.98 2.51 18.01
CA GLY A 243 -20.52 2.60 19.38
C GLY A 243 -19.46 2.78 20.45
N ASP A 244 -18.30 2.13 20.29
CA ASP A 244 -17.17 2.25 21.22
C ASP A 244 -16.45 3.59 21.02
N LEU A 245 -16.34 4.05 19.76
CA LEU A 245 -15.76 5.34 19.39
C LEU A 245 -16.55 6.51 20.00
N MET A 246 -17.88 6.47 19.91
CA MET A 246 -18.73 7.48 20.53
C MET A 246 -18.62 7.48 22.06
N GLN A 247 -18.49 6.31 22.69
CA GLN A 247 -18.25 6.20 24.14
C GLN A 247 -16.86 6.75 24.52
N GLY A 248 -15.82 6.40 23.76
CA GLY A 248 -14.46 6.87 23.99
C GLY A 248 -14.32 8.39 23.89
N ILE A 249 -14.95 9.00 22.88
CA ILE A 249 -14.97 10.46 22.71
C ILE A 249 -15.78 11.12 23.84
N ALA A 250 -16.97 10.59 24.15
CA ALA A 250 -17.81 11.15 25.20
C ALA A 250 -17.15 11.09 26.59
N LEU A 251 -16.50 9.99 26.93
CA LEU A 251 -15.79 9.84 28.20
C LEU A 251 -14.55 10.74 28.27
N SER A 252 -13.82 10.91 27.16
CA SER A 252 -12.67 11.84 27.11
C SER A 252 -13.10 13.30 27.25
N ALA A 253 -14.23 13.69 26.64
CA ALA A 253 -14.81 15.03 26.77
C ALA A 253 -15.50 15.27 28.14
N ALA A 254 -16.06 14.22 28.76
CA ALA A 254 -16.66 14.29 30.08
C ALA A 254 -15.62 14.52 31.18
N VAL A 255 -14.39 14.02 31.01
CA VAL A 255 -13.26 14.31 31.91
C VAL A 255 -12.92 15.80 31.93
N GLU A 256 -13.14 16.53 30.82
CA GLU A 256 -12.94 18.00 30.76
C GLU A 256 -14.11 18.81 31.32
N THR A 257 -15.32 18.23 31.40
CA THR A 257 -16.56 18.99 31.70
C THR A 257 -17.31 18.54 32.95
N GLY A 258 -16.87 17.50 33.66
CA GLY A 258 -17.50 17.03 34.91
C GLY A 258 -18.95 16.55 34.74
N GLY A 259 -19.39 16.30 33.51
CA GLY A 259 -20.78 15.96 33.18
C GLY A 259 -20.91 14.49 32.77
N GLY A 260 -21.63 13.70 33.57
CA GLY A 260 -21.96 12.30 33.25
C GLY A 260 -22.85 12.19 32.02
N GLY A 261 -22.25 11.83 30.88
CA GLY A 261 -22.96 11.53 29.64
C GLY A 261 -23.69 10.17 29.72
N GLU A 262 -24.96 10.17 29.33
CA GLU A 262 -25.84 9.00 29.34
C GLU A 262 -25.30 7.88 28.40
N PRO A 263 -25.19 6.62 28.85
CA PRO A 263 -24.58 5.57 28.04
C PRO A 263 -25.46 5.19 26.84
N ALA A 264 -24.89 5.24 25.64
CA ALA A 264 -25.54 4.82 24.40
C ALA A 264 -26.11 3.39 24.50
N ASN A 265 -27.37 3.21 24.10
CA ASN A 265 -28.16 1.99 24.23
C ASN A 265 -27.45 0.74 23.63
N LYS A 266 -26.97 -0.15 24.50
CA LYS A 266 -26.12 -1.33 24.17
C LYS A 266 -26.87 -2.54 23.55
N ARG A 267 -28.21 -2.60 23.59
CA ARG A 267 -28.95 -3.85 23.24
C ARG A 267 -29.04 -4.15 21.73
N ASN A 268 -29.10 -3.14 20.86
CA ASN A 268 -29.15 -3.34 19.40
C ASN A 268 -27.76 -3.40 18.72
N GLY A 269 -26.69 -2.98 19.41
CA GLY A 269 -25.33 -2.87 18.83
C GLY A 269 -24.62 -4.21 18.61
N LYS A 270 -24.85 -5.23 19.46
CA LYS A 270 -24.14 -6.53 19.36
C LYS A 270 -24.46 -7.30 18.08
N SER A 271 -25.72 -7.30 17.64
CA SER A 271 -26.14 -7.97 16.39
C SER A 271 -25.61 -7.23 15.15
N TYR A 272 -25.63 -5.90 15.20
CA TYR A 272 -25.13 -5.04 14.12
C TYR A 272 -23.61 -5.15 13.94
N GLY A 273 -22.84 -5.09 15.03
CA GLY A 273 -21.38 -5.30 15.00
C GLY A 273 -21.00 -6.69 14.49
N LYS A 274 -21.72 -7.75 14.86
CA LYS A 274 -21.47 -9.11 14.35
C LYS A 274 -21.79 -9.24 12.84
N ARG A 275 -22.75 -8.48 12.31
CA ARG A 275 -23.02 -8.42 10.86
C ARG A 275 -21.88 -7.71 10.12
N ILE A 276 -21.44 -6.54 10.60
CA ILE A 276 -20.35 -5.79 9.98
C ILE A 276 -19.04 -6.55 10.06
N GLY A 277 -18.74 -7.19 11.18
CA GLY A 277 -17.55 -8.05 11.30
C GLY A 277 -17.55 -9.17 10.26
N ARG A 278 -18.71 -9.80 9.99
CA ARG A 278 -18.84 -10.78 8.90
C ARG A 278 -18.63 -10.16 7.52
N LEU A 279 -19.12 -8.95 7.27
CA LEU A 279 -18.88 -8.24 6.01
C LEU A 279 -17.39 -7.93 5.82
N MET A 280 -16.69 -7.49 6.86
CA MET A 280 -15.25 -7.22 6.82
C MET A 280 -14.45 -8.48 6.51
N VAL A 281 -14.75 -9.60 7.18
CA VAL A 281 -14.12 -10.89 6.89
C VAL A 281 -14.44 -11.36 5.47
N SER A 282 -15.69 -11.23 5.04
CA SER A 282 -16.11 -11.57 3.68
C SER A 282 -15.37 -10.72 2.63
N PHE A 283 -15.16 -9.44 2.90
CA PHE A 283 -14.41 -8.54 2.02
C PHE A 283 -12.95 -8.98 1.90
N LEU A 284 -12.29 -9.31 3.03
CA LEU A 284 -10.92 -9.81 3.02
C LEU A 284 -10.78 -11.14 2.28
N ILE A 285 -11.72 -12.08 2.48
CA ILE A 285 -11.75 -13.36 1.76
C ILE A 285 -11.96 -13.13 0.25
N ALA A 286 -12.82 -12.19 -0.12
CA ALA A 286 -13.00 -11.81 -1.51
C ALA A 286 -11.70 -11.24 -2.10
N MET A 287 -11.00 -10.34 -1.38
CA MET A 287 -9.72 -9.81 -1.83
C MET A 287 -8.64 -10.88 -1.99
N ILE A 288 -8.58 -11.89 -1.10
CA ILE A 288 -7.68 -13.04 -1.26
C ILE A 288 -8.03 -13.81 -2.54
N SER A 289 -9.31 -14.10 -2.74
CA SER A 289 -9.79 -14.81 -3.94
C SER A 289 -9.44 -14.07 -5.22
N PHE A 290 -9.70 -12.76 -5.28
CA PHE A 290 -9.32 -11.91 -6.41
C PHE A 290 -7.81 -11.88 -6.62
N THR A 291 -7.02 -11.82 -5.55
CA THR A 291 -5.55 -11.86 -5.65
C THR A 291 -5.08 -13.13 -6.36
N LEU A 292 -5.60 -14.30 -5.97
CA LEU A 292 -5.24 -15.59 -6.58
C LEU A 292 -5.69 -15.69 -8.03
N ILE A 293 -6.91 -15.22 -8.33
CA ILE A 293 -7.44 -15.19 -9.69
C ILE A 293 -6.58 -14.29 -10.56
N THR A 294 -6.24 -13.10 -10.09
CA THR A 294 -5.46 -12.11 -10.84
C THR A 294 -4.05 -12.58 -11.10
N GLN A 295 -3.41 -13.25 -10.15
CA GLN A 295 -2.12 -13.90 -10.40
C GLN A 295 -2.23 -14.93 -11.53
N LYS A 296 -3.27 -15.77 -11.53
CA LYS A 296 -3.49 -16.78 -12.57
C LYS A 296 -3.83 -16.16 -13.92
N VAL A 297 -4.73 -15.17 -13.95
CA VAL A 297 -5.12 -14.45 -15.17
C VAL A 297 -3.92 -13.70 -15.75
N THR A 298 -3.18 -12.96 -14.92
CA THR A 298 -1.97 -12.25 -15.35
C THR A 298 -0.94 -13.21 -15.91
N TYR A 299 -0.72 -14.36 -15.25
CA TYR A 299 0.18 -15.40 -15.74
C TYR A 299 -0.23 -15.98 -17.11
N ILE A 300 -1.53 -16.21 -17.34
CA ILE A 300 -2.06 -16.66 -18.63
C ILE A 300 -1.99 -15.54 -19.68
N MET A 301 -2.14 -14.29 -19.26
CA MET A 301 -2.19 -13.13 -20.15
C MET A 301 -0.81 -12.59 -20.53
N THR A 302 0.23 -13.01 -19.81
CA THR A 302 1.63 -12.64 -20.05
C THR A 302 2.04 -13.06 -21.47
N ALA A 303 2.66 -12.15 -22.21
CA ALA A 303 3.09 -12.44 -23.57
C ALA A 303 4.23 -13.47 -23.55
N GLU A 304 4.16 -14.42 -24.46
CA GLU A 304 5.23 -15.40 -24.68
C GLU A 304 6.15 -14.84 -25.76
N VAL A 305 7.44 -14.80 -25.46
CA VAL A 305 8.46 -14.23 -26.34
C VAL A 305 9.52 -15.26 -26.67
N GLU A 306 9.90 -15.32 -27.94
CA GLU A 306 11.11 -16.01 -28.38
C GLU A 306 12.23 -14.98 -28.50
N THR A 307 13.45 -15.37 -28.14
CA THR A 307 14.60 -14.47 -28.05
C THR A 307 15.75 -14.94 -28.91
N VAL A 308 16.55 -13.99 -29.38
CA VAL A 308 17.79 -14.23 -30.11
C VAL A 308 18.92 -13.41 -29.51
N SER A 309 20.13 -13.96 -29.52
CA SER A 309 21.33 -13.25 -29.11
C SER A 309 21.91 -12.49 -30.32
N PRO A 310 22.43 -11.27 -30.13
CA PRO A 310 23.08 -10.51 -31.19
C PRO A 310 24.26 -11.27 -31.77
N LEU A 311 24.40 -11.21 -33.09
CA LEU A 311 25.56 -11.76 -33.79
C LEU A 311 26.54 -10.63 -34.15
N SER A 312 27.84 -10.95 -34.14
CA SER A 312 28.88 -10.04 -34.63
C SER A 312 29.55 -10.67 -35.85
N GLY A 313 29.80 -9.88 -36.89
CA GLY A 313 30.33 -10.42 -38.13
C GLY A 313 30.28 -9.46 -39.31
N ASP A 314 30.69 -9.99 -40.46
CA ASP A 314 30.63 -9.28 -41.74
C ASP A 314 29.23 -9.47 -42.36
N LEU A 315 28.51 -8.36 -42.59
CA LEU A 315 27.20 -8.42 -43.21
C LEU A 315 27.37 -8.39 -44.74
N ARG A 316 26.87 -9.42 -45.43
CA ARG A 316 26.95 -9.52 -46.91
C ARG A 316 25.62 -9.18 -47.56
N GLU A 317 25.66 -8.74 -48.82
CA GLU A 317 24.49 -8.34 -49.60
C GLU A 317 23.53 -9.51 -49.90
N ASP A 318 24.06 -10.73 -50.07
CA ASP A 318 23.29 -11.98 -50.14
C ASP A 318 23.84 -12.95 -49.07
N PRO A 319 23.04 -13.33 -48.07
CA PRO A 319 23.49 -14.19 -46.97
C PRO A 319 23.74 -15.64 -47.38
N LYS A 320 23.22 -16.10 -48.53
CA LYS A 320 23.35 -17.51 -48.97
C LYS A 320 24.53 -17.76 -49.91
N ARG A 321 25.18 -16.70 -50.37
CA ARG A 321 26.28 -16.74 -51.34
C ARG A 321 27.57 -16.24 -50.72
N GLU A 322 28.58 -17.11 -50.67
CA GLU A 322 29.88 -16.77 -50.10
C GLU A 322 30.64 -15.70 -50.91
N ASP A 323 30.30 -15.55 -52.20
CA ASP A 323 30.88 -14.65 -53.18
C ASP A 323 30.20 -13.26 -53.23
N SER A 324 29.23 -13.00 -52.34
CA SER A 324 28.48 -11.75 -52.29
C SER A 324 29.27 -10.58 -51.69
N LYS A 325 28.96 -9.35 -52.14
CA LYS A 325 29.65 -8.12 -51.71
C LYS A 325 29.45 -7.87 -50.22
N SER A 326 30.54 -7.65 -49.49
CA SER A 326 30.51 -7.25 -48.08
C SER A 326 30.00 -5.81 -47.95
N LEU A 327 29.03 -5.62 -47.04
CA LEU A 327 28.49 -4.33 -46.62
C LEU A 327 29.26 -3.76 -45.41
N GLY A 328 30.18 -4.53 -44.82
CA GLY A 328 31.05 -4.13 -43.72
C GLY A 328 30.92 -5.04 -42.49
N TYR A 329 31.89 -4.90 -41.58
CA TYR A 329 31.90 -5.59 -40.29
C TYR A 329 31.09 -4.81 -39.25
N PHE A 330 30.10 -5.48 -38.65
CA PHE A 330 29.23 -4.89 -37.63
C PHE A 330 29.27 -5.70 -36.33
N ARG A 331 29.22 -4.99 -35.20
CA ARG A 331 29.23 -5.62 -33.87
C ARG A 331 27.88 -6.22 -33.48
N THR A 332 26.78 -5.61 -33.93
CA THR A 332 25.42 -5.99 -33.52
C THR A 332 24.56 -6.19 -34.76
N ILE A 333 24.42 -7.45 -35.16
CA ILE A 333 23.56 -7.90 -36.25
C ILE A 333 22.36 -8.59 -35.62
N LEU A 334 21.16 -8.18 -36.02
CA LEU A 334 19.89 -8.73 -35.56
C LEU A 334 19.01 -9.12 -36.76
N PRO A 335 18.21 -10.19 -36.64
CA PRO A 335 17.20 -10.52 -37.64
C PRO A 335 16.25 -9.34 -37.86
N ALA A 336 15.83 -9.13 -39.10
CA ALA A 336 14.96 -8.02 -39.46
C ALA A 336 13.62 -8.02 -38.68
N ALA A 337 13.17 -9.20 -38.25
CA ALA A 337 11.98 -9.39 -37.43
C ALA A 337 12.08 -8.76 -36.02
N CYS A 338 13.29 -8.61 -35.47
CA CYS A 338 13.52 -8.02 -34.14
C CYS A 338 13.36 -6.49 -34.12
N VAL A 339 13.58 -5.83 -35.26
CA VAL A 339 13.67 -4.36 -35.34
C VAL A 339 12.36 -3.78 -35.88
N LYS A 340 11.64 -3.05 -35.04
CA LYS A 340 10.48 -2.26 -35.51
C LYS A 340 10.96 -0.89 -35.97
N SER A 341 11.09 -0.74 -37.29
CA SER A 341 11.61 0.46 -37.94
C SER A 341 10.53 1.42 -38.42
N GLN A 342 10.82 2.73 -38.35
CA GLN A 342 10.20 3.77 -39.18
C GLN A 342 11.32 4.60 -39.83
N GLY A 343 11.92 4.09 -40.90
CA GLY A 343 13.01 4.74 -41.63
C GLY A 343 14.39 4.35 -41.10
N SER A 344 15.26 5.33 -40.82
CA SER A 344 16.62 5.09 -40.29
C SER A 344 16.68 4.85 -38.77
N LYS A 345 15.57 5.11 -38.07
CA LYS A 345 15.43 4.92 -36.62
C LYS A 345 14.41 3.81 -36.32
N GLY A 346 14.78 2.93 -35.41
CA GLY A 346 13.94 1.85 -34.94
C GLY A 346 14.03 1.65 -33.44
N TYR A 347 13.32 0.65 -32.95
CA TYR A 347 13.50 0.17 -31.59
C TYR A 347 13.46 -1.35 -31.56
N VAL A 348 14.15 -1.90 -30.58
CA VAL A 348 14.16 -3.32 -30.24
C VAL A 348 13.70 -3.50 -28.80
N TYR A 349 13.23 -4.70 -28.52
CA TYR A 349 12.79 -5.11 -27.19
C TYR A 349 13.86 -6.01 -26.60
N VAL A 350 14.54 -5.52 -25.55
CA VAL A 350 15.60 -6.25 -24.87
C VAL A 350 15.05 -6.85 -23.58
N ILE A 351 15.40 -8.10 -23.33
CA ILE A 351 15.06 -8.77 -22.10
C ILE A 351 15.97 -8.30 -20.97
N GLN A 352 15.34 -7.94 -19.87
CA GLN A 352 16.00 -7.63 -18.62
C GLN A 352 15.42 -8.54 -17.53
N GLU A 353 16.29 -9.33 -16.91
CA GLU A 353 15.91 -10.08 -15.73
C GLU A 353 15.75 -9.14 -14.54
N GLU A 354 14.59 -9.20 -13.89
CA GLU A 354 14.37 -8.50 -12.65
C GLU A 354 15.24 -9.16 -11.55
N LYS A 355 16.04 -8.36 -10.82
CA LYS A 355 16.83 -8.80 -9.65
C LYS A 355 15.95 -9.14 -8.42
N SER A 356 14.87 -9.89 -8.65
CA SER A 356 13.80 -10.19 -7.70
C SER A 356 13.78 -11.68 -7.36
N LYS A 357 13.29 -12.04 -6.15
CA LYS A 357 13.09 -13.44 -5.72
C LYS A 357 12.21 -14.26 -6.69
N ARG A 358 11.37 -13.59 -7.49
CA ARG A 358 10.51 -14.24 -8.50
C ARG A 358 11.15 -14.35 -9.89
N ARG A 359 12.38 -13.83 -10.12
CA ARG A 359 13.12 -13.81 -11.40
C ARG A 359 12.20 -13.62 -12.60
N ARG A 360 11.36 -12.59 -12.58
CA ARG A 360 10.46 -12.31 -13.69
C ARG A 360 11.24 -11.61 -14.80
N THR A 361 10.92 -11.98 -16.02
CA THR A 361 11.54 -11.41 -17.20
C THR A 361 10.72 -10.21 -17.67
N GLN A 362 11.35 -9.05 -17.73
CA GLN A 362 10.74 -7.83 -18.23
C GLN A 362 11.36 -7.45 -19.56
N VAL A 363 10.58 -6.78 -20.40
CA VAL A 363 11.09 -6.23 -21.65
C VAL A 363 11.29 -4.74 -21.50
N SER A 364 12.47 -4.26 -21.89
CA SER A 364 12.77 -2.84 -22.04
C SER A 364 12.84 -2.45 -23.51
N LYS A 365 12.21 -1.34 -23.86
CA LYS A 365 12.26 -0.77 -25.21
C LYS A 365 13.55 0.04 -25.37
N VAL A 366 14.42 -0.41 -26.27
CA VAL A 366 15.70 0.26 -26.57
C VAL A 366 15.65 0.86 -27.97
N MET A 367 15.99 2.14 -28.08
CA MET A 367 16.07 2.83 -29.38
C MET A 367 17.39 2.47 -30.08
N VAL A 368 17.32 2.16 -31.37
CA VAL A 368 18.47 1.78 -32.19
C VAL A 368 18.43 2.47 -33.55
N GLU A 369 19.60 2.71 -34.13
CA GLU A 369 19.75 3.25 -35.49
C GLU A 369 20.19 2.15 -36.46
N ILE A 370 19.55 2.08 -37.62
CA ILE A 370 19.82 1.05 -38.63
C ILE A 370 20.94 1.57 -39.53
N THR A 371 22.07 0.85 -39.55
CA THR A 371 23.28 1.27 -40.28
C THR A 371 23.39 0.56 -41.63
N ALA A 372 23.02 -0.72 -41.71
CA ALA A 372 23.00 -1.51 -42.94
C ALA A 372 21.93 -2.62 -42.91
N GLN A 373 21.51 -3.11 -44.07
CA GLN A 373 20.50 -4.15 -44.23
C GLN A 373 20.80 -5.07 -45.42
N ASN A 374 20.55 -6.39 -45.30
CA ASN A 374 20.58 -7.31 -46.45
C ASN A 374 19.20 -7.92 -46.79
N GLY A 375 18.14 -7.47 -46.12
CA GLY A 375 16.77 -7.96 -46.29
C GLY A 375 16.36 -9.06 -45.30
N SER A 376 17.31 -9.89 -44.86
CA SER A 376 17.09 -10.86 -43.76
C SER A 376 17.55 -10.32 -42.40
N ASP A 377 18.68 -9.60 -42.38
CA ASP A 377 19.30 -9.06 -41.17
C ASP A 377 19.52 -7.54 -41.25
N TYR A 378 19.48 -6.90 -40.09
CA TYR A 378 19.83 -5.50 -39.87
C TYR A 378 21.08 -5.38 -39.00
N ALA A 379 22.04 -4.57 -39.45
CA ALA A 379 23.09 -4.06 -38.60
C ALA A 379 22.60 -2.82 -37.87
N VAL A 380 22.61 -2.88 -36.54
CA VAL A 380 22.11 -1.80 -35.67
C VAL A 380 23.23 -1.18 -34.84
N SER A 381 23.12 0.12 -34.59
CA SER A 381 23.96 0.86 -33.66
C SER A 381 23.10 1.38 -32.51
N GLY A 382 23.47 1.07 -31.27
CA GLY A 382 22.71 1.45 -30.08
C GLY A 382 23.21 0.77 -28.81
N PRO A 383 22.58 1.03 -27.64
CA PRO A 383 23.00 0.49 -26.35
C PRO A 383 22.46 -0.93 -26.14
N VAL A 384 22.76 -1.84 -27.08
CA VAL A 384 22.47 -3.27 -26.97
C VAL A 384 23.78 -3.97 -26.63
N MET A 385 23.83 -4.67 -25.51
CA MET A 385 25.02 -5.44 -25.09
C MET A 385 25.14 -6.74 -25.90
N ASP A 386 26.35 -7.25 -26.06
CA ASP A 386 26.62 -8.47 -26.85
C ASP A 386 25.97 -9.73 -26.24
N ASP A 387 25.73 -9.74 -24.93
CA ASP A 387 25.07 -10.80 -24.17
C ASP A 387 23.56 -10.58 -23.98
N ALA A 388 23.00 -9.51 -24.55
CA ALA A 388 21.60 -9.17 -24.37
C ALA A 388 20.68 -10.12 -25.16
N GLN A 389 19.60 -10.60 -24.55
CA GLN A 389 18.57 -11.33 -25.28
C GLN A 389 17.57 -10.36 -25.91
N VAL A 390 17.43 -10.38 -27.24
CA VAL A 390 16.51 -9.52 -27.99
C VAL A 390 15.27 -10.31 -28.39
N VAL A 391 14.09 -9.73 -28.24
CA VAL A 391 12.81 -10.37 -28.62
C VAL A 391 12.72 -10.50 -30.15
N LEU A 392 12.58 -11.73 -30.63
CA LEU A 392 12.38 -12.09 -32.04
C LEU A 392 10.90 -12.14 -32.38
N TYR A 393 10.14 -12.92 -31.61
CA TYR A 393 8.71 -13.12 -31.80
C TYR A 393 7.99 -12.89 -30.50
N THR A 394 6.76 -12.39 -30.59
CA THR A 394 5.88 -12.22 -29.44
C THR A 394 4.47 -12.67 -29.80
N SER A 395 3.86 -13.46 -28.92
CA SER A 395 2.47 -13.89 -29.11
C SER A 395 1.45 -12.75 -28.99
N ARG A 396 1.84 -11.62 -28.38
CA ARG A 396 0.98 -10.45 -28.12
C ARG A 396 1.77 -9.13 -28.26
N PRO A 397 1.11 -7.99 -28.53
CA PRO A 397 1.79 -6.70 -28.58
C PRO A 397 2.42 -6.36 -27.22
N LEU A 398 3.70 -5.95 -27.24
CA LEU A 398 4.49 -5.61 -26.05
C LEU A 398 4.49 -4.10 -25.81
N GLY A 399 4.25 -3.69 -24.57
CA GLY A 399 4.58 -2.34 -24.09
C GLY A 399 5.96 -2.31 -23.43
N ASP A 400 6.54 -1.12 -23.30
CA ASP A 400 7.77 -0.95 -22.52
C ASP A 400 7.51 -1.29 -21.04
N GLY A 401 8.41 -2.06 -20.44
CA GLY A 401 8.26 -2.59 -19.08
C GLY A 401 7.22 -3.70 -18.93
N SER A 402 6.76 -4.34 -20.01
CA SER A 402 5.84 -5.48 -19.91
C SER A 402 6.54 -6.72 -19.39
N TYR A 403 5.86 -7.48 -18.53
CA TYR A 403 6.31 -8.81 -18.15
C TYR A 403 6.08 -9.80 -19.30
N VAL A 404 7.04 -10.68 -19.51
CA VAL A 404 7.01 -11.70 -20.56
C VAL A 404 7.48 -13.05 -20.04
N ARG A 405 7.09 -14.10 -20.77
CA ARG A 405 7.61 -15.45 -20.57
C ARG A 405 8.51 -15.80 -21.74
N VAL A 406 9.78 -16.06 -21.46
CA VAL A 406 10.73 -16.53 -22.47
C VAL A 406 10.43 -17.98 -22.76
N LEU A 407 10.19 -18.29 -24.03
CA LEU A 407 10.15 -19.66 -24.53
C LEU A 407 11.59 -20.07 -24.84
N ASP A 408 12.15 -20.91 -23.98
CA ASP A 408 13.49 -21.47 -24.18
C ASP A 408 13.41 -22.55 -25.26
N ARG A 409 13.41 -22.13 -26.53
CA ARG A 409 13.75 -23.02 -27.64
C ARG A 409 15.27 -23.02 -27.74
N GLY A 410 15.89 -23.91 -26.98
CA GLY A 410 17.23 -24.38 -27.31
C GLY A 410 17.25 -24.85 -28.77
N ASP A 411 18.25 -24.37 -29.51
CA ASP A 411 18.86 -25.03 -30.66
C ASP A 411 17.89 -25.59 -31.71
N ILE A 412 17.19 -24.71 -32.44
CA ILE A 412 16.61 -25.08 -33.75
C ILE A 412 17.20 -24.16 -34.83
N TYR A 413 18.53 -24.19 -34.94
CA TYR A 413 19.28 -23.87 -36.14
C TYR A 413 20.55 -24.74 -36.14
N ASP A 414 20.34 -26.05 -36.26
CA ASP A 414 21.33 -27.00 -36.76
C ASP A 414 20.92 -27.47 -38.16
#